data_AF-A0A7S2PHM4-F1
#
_entry.id   AF-A0A7S2PHM4-F1
#
_cell.length_a   1.000
_cell.length_b   1.000
_cell.length_c   1.000
_cell.angle_alpha   90.00
_cell.angle_beta   90.00
_cell.angle_gamma   90.00
#
_symmetry.space_group_name_H-M   'P 1'
#
loop_
_entity.id
_entity.type
_entity.pdbx_description
1 polymer ?
#
loop_
_entity_poly.entity_id
_entity_poly.type
_entity_poly.pdbx_seq_one_letter_code
_entity_poly.pdbx_strand_id
1 'polypeptide(L)'
;YEWGFGLQAPPRAETLDIWNNWHVSYHGCKASVLTSILQEGGLLMPGDEMLNGQALGAIHTRGGDQRHFLYTSPSVRYSALDIYTSPEPFEGRLVRVVLQCRQQPGYSVGGETVGWERRNPGKRISPHIGNALIERFTRKRSAVIPYRILLKLEDVVADVERP
;
A
#
# COMPACT_ATOMS: atom_id res chain seq x y z
N TYR A 1 -5.02 13.09 -0.46
CA TYR A 1 -4.38 12.83 0.84
C TYR A 1 -4.07 14.18 1.41
N GLU A 2 -4.49 14.38 2.65
CA GLU A 2 -4.57 15.72 3.27
C GLU A 2 -3.41 15.93 4.23
N TRP A 3 -3.00 14.86 4.90
CA TRP A 3 -1.94 14.88 5.89
C TRP A 3 -0.89 13.83 5.57
N GLY A 4 0.33 14.04 6.05
CA GLY A 4 1.29 12.95 6.08
C GLY A 4 2.53 13.24 6.90
N PHE A 5 2.98 12.20 7.60
CA PHE A 5 4.09 12.20 8.56
C PHE A 5 5.31 11.54 7.94
N GLY A 6 6.43 12.25 7.91
CA GLY A 6 7.70 11.70 7.44
C GLY A 6 8.20 10.59 8.38
N LEU A 7 8.74 9.53 7.79
CA LEU A 7 9.45 8.48 8.51
C LEU A 7 10.94 8.67 8.33
N GLN A 8 11.72 8.33 9.34
CA GLN A 8 13.17 8.24 9.18
C GLN A 8 13.49 7.10 8.22
N ALA A 9 14.10 7.43 7.08
CA ALA A 9 14.58 6.42 6.15
C ALA A 9 15.77 5.66 6.77
N PRO A 10 15.93 4.36 6.48
CA PRO A 10 17.08 3.59 6.98
C PRO A 10 18.39 4.13 6.39
N PRO A 11 19.55 4.01 7.06
CA PRO A 11 20.82 4.56 6.57
C PRO A 11 21.19 4.16 5.14
N ARG A 12 20.83 2.93 4.73
CA ARG A 12 21.04 2.44 3.36
C ARG A 12 20.32 3.26 2.28
N ALA A 13 19.32 4.07 2.64
CA ALA A 13 18.62 4.95 1.71
C ALA A 13 19.56 5.96 1.06
N GLU A 14 20.55 6.45 1.80
CA GLU A 14 21.58 7.38 1.30
C GLU A 14 22.56 6.65 0.38
N THR A 15 23.08 5.50 0.83
CA THR A 15 24.02 4.67 0.04
C THR A 15 23.42 4.20 -1.28
N LEU A 16 22.12 3.90 -1.30
CA LEU A 16 21.39 3.47 -2.50
C LEU A 16 20.88 4.64 -3.34
N ASP A 17 21.06 5.88 -2.87
CA ASP A 17 20.58 7.11 -3.49
C ASP A 17 19.13 6.99 -3.99
N ILE A 18 18.24 6.57 -3.07
CA ILE A 18 16.86 6.20 -3.41
C ILE A 18 16.02 7.40 -3.88
N TRP A 19 16.44 8.61 -3.54
CA TRP A 19 15.68 9.81 -3.86
C TRP A 19 15.77 10.16 -5.34
N ASN A 20 16.93 9.88 -5.95
CA ASN A 20 17.20 10.10 -7.37
C ASN A 20 16.93 8.86 -8.22
N ASN A 21 17.27 7.66 -7.71
CA ASN A 21 17.27 6.45 -8.53
C ASN A 21 16.03 5.57 -8.36
N TRP A 22 15.23 5.76 -7.31
CA TRP A 22 14.07 4.93 -7.03
C TRP A 22 12.76 5.66 -7.31
N HIS A 23 11.80 4.94 -7.86
CA HIS A 23 10.50 5.48 -8.19
C HIS A 23 9.64 5.67 -6.94
N VAL A 24 8.82 6.72 -6.93
CA VAL A 24 7.76 6.84 -5.92
C VAL A 24 6.70 5.76 -6.17
N SER A 25 6.26 5.11 -5.11
CA SER A 25 5.11 4.21 -5.10
C SER A 25 4.34 4.32 -3.78
N TYR A 26 3.20 3.65 -3.72
CA TYR A 26 2.26 3.69 -2.61
C TYR A 26 1.86 2.27 -2.22
N HIS A 27 1.73 2.01 -0.92
CA HIS A 27 1.28 0.74 -0.37
C HIS A 27 0.10 0.99 0.57
N GLY A 28 -1.05 0.41 0.25
CA GLY A 28 -2.23 0.44 1.10
C GLY A 28 -2.11 -0.62 2.19
N CYS A 29 -2.44 -0.25 3.42
CA CYS A 29 -2.46 -1.16 4.56
C CYS A 29 -3.57 -0.76 5.53
N LYS A 30 -4.03 -1.73 6.33
CA LYS A 30 -4.94 -1.47 7.46
C LYS A 30 -4.23 -0.66 8.55
N ALA A 31 -4.94 0.20 9.26
CA ALA A 31 -4.33 0.95 10.36
C ALA A 31 -3.81 -0.01 11.45
N SER A 32 -4.50 -1.13 11.67
CA SER A 32 -4.10 -2.17 12.63
C SER A 32 -2.75 -2.83 12.35
N VAL A 33 -2.26 -2.79 11.10
CA VAL A 33 -0.95 -3.37 10.72
C VAL A 33 0.14 -2.31 10.58
N LEU A 34 -0.19 -1.02 10.72
CA LEU A 34 0.78 0.05 10.58
C LEU A 34 1.89 -0.07 11.62
N THR A 35 1.53 -0.35 12.88
CA THR A 35 2.49 -0.48 13.98
C THR A 35 3.53 -1.57 13.71
N SER A 36 3.13 -2.74 13.19
CA SER A 36 4.09 -3.80 12.88
C SER A 36 5.01 -3.39 11.73
N ILE A 37 4.49 -2.78 10.65
CA ILE A 37 5.35 -2.29 9.55
C ILE A 37 6.40 -1.29 10.06
N LEU A 38 6.03 -0.40 10.99
CA LEU A 38 6.95 0.57 11.57
C LEU A 38 8.00 -0.09 12.48
N GLN A 39 7.61 -1.07 13.30
CA GLN A 39 8.52 -1.82 14.17
C GLN A 39 9.53 -2.65 13.39
N GLU A 40 9.08 -3.28 12.30
CA GLU A 40 9.92 -4.06 11.39
C GLU A 40 10.84 -3.17 10.51
N GLY A 41 10.58 -1.87 10.47
CA GLY A 41 11.33 -0.91 9.65
C GLY A 41 11.12 -1.07 8.14
N GLY A 42 10.06 -1.79 7.71
CA GLY A 42 9.81 -2.06 6.30
C GLY A 42 8.66 -3.03 6.05
N LEU A 43 8.40 -3.31 4.77
CA LEU A 43 7.41 -4.30 4.37
C LEU A 43 8.02 -5.70 4.39
N LEU A 44 7.36 -6.61 5.10
CA LEU A 44 7.68 -8.03 5.10
C LEU A 44 6.89 -8.76 4.01
N MET A 45 7.42 -9.91 3.59
CA MET A 45 6.75 -10.81 2.63
C MET A 45 6.07 -11.96 3.37
N PRO A 46 5.00 -12.54 2.78
CA PRO A 46 4.44 -13.78 3.30
C PRO A 46 5.53 -14.85 3.48
N GLY A 47 5.52 -15.54 4.63
CA GLY A 47 6.54 -16.49 5.05
C GLY A 47 7.64 -15.92 5.94
N ASP A 48 7.72 -14.59 6.10
CA ASP A 48 8.66 -13.95 7.02
C ASP A 48 8.27 -14.15 8.47
N GLU A 49 9.25 -14.27 9.35
CA GLU A 49 9.05 -14.20 10.80
C GLU A 49 9.17 -12.74 11.25
N MET A 50 8.16 -12.26 11.98
CA MET A 50 8.15 -10.93 12.60
C MET A 50 8.99 -10.92 13.88
N LEU A 51 9.35 -9.74 14.39
CA LEU A 51 10.12 -9.54 15.63
C LEU A 51 9.49 -10.20 16.86
N ASN A 52 8.17 -10.41 16.83
CA ASN A 52 7.44 -11.11 17.90
C ASN A 52 7.43 -12.65 17.75
N GLY A 53 8.17 -13.20 16.78
CA GLY A 53 8.26 -14.65 16.50
C GLY A 53 7.10 -15.22 15.68
N GLN A 54 6.13 -14.39 15.26
CA GLN A 54 5.00 -14.86 14.46
C GLN A 54 5.36 -14.89 12.96
N ALA A 55 5.08 -16.01 12.29
CA ALA A 55 5.17 -16.11 10.85
C ALA A 55 4.04 -15.36 10.13
N LEU A 56 4.38 -14.57 9.12
CA LEU A 56 3.44 -13.82 8.30
C LEU A 56 2.74 -14.75 7.29
N GLY A 57 1.45 -14.98 7.49
CA GLY A 57 0.64 -15.82 6.59
C GLY A 57 0.41 -15.17 5.21
N ALA A 58 0.14 -16.01 4.21
CA ALA A 58 -0.30 -15.54 2.89
C ALA A 58 -1.83 -15.35 2.88
N ILE A 59 -2.29 -14.13 3.16
CA ILE A 59 -3.71 -13.82 3.46
C ILE A 59 -4.62 -13.89 2.20
N HIS A 60 -4.06 -13.87 0.99
CA HIS A 60 -4.83 -13.80 -0.27
C HIS A 60 -4.52 -14.87 -1.32
N THR A 61 -3.74 -15.90 -0.97
CA THR A 61 -3.48 -17.06 -1.83
C THR A 61 -4.38 -18.19 -1.37
N ARG A 62 -5.49 -18.43 -2.07
CA ARG A 62 -6.39 -19.58 -1.85
C ARG A 62 -5.68 -20.92 -2.19
N GLY A 63 -4.62 -21.28 -1.47
CA GLY A 63 -3.83 -22.50 -1.68
C GLY A 63 -3.03 -22.58 -2.99
N GLY A 64 -3.09 -21.56 -3.86
CA GLY A 64 -2.31 -21.51 -5.09
C GLY A 64 -0.89 -20.99 -4.83
N ASP A 65 0.09 -21.72 -5.37
CA ASP A 65 1.51 -21.52 -5.18
C ASP A 65 1.97 -20.05 -5.39
N GLN A 66 2.66 -19.54 -4.37
CA GLN A 66 3.63 -18.44 -4.39
C GLN A 66 3.24 -17.05 -4.97
N ARG A 67 2.36 -16.30 -4.30
CA ARG A 67 2.37 -14.82 -4.38
C ARG A 67 3.21 -14.19 -3.26
N HIS A 68 4.48 -14.60 -3.15
CA HIS A 68 5.46 -13.98 -2.25
C HIS A 68 6.01 -12.70 -2.91
N PHE A 69 5.19 -11.69 -3.07
CA PHE A 69 5.60 -10.40 -3.62
C PHE A 69 5.26 -9.27 -2.65
N LEU A 70 6.08 -8.23 -2.69
CA LEU A 70 5.71 -6.92 -2.19
C LEU A 70 4.93 -6.20 -3.29
N TYR A 71 3.72 -5.75 -2.98
CA TYR A 71 2.84 -5.03 -3.90
C TYR A 71 2.81 -3.54 -3.56
N THR A 72 2.97 -2.69 -4.56
CA THR A 72 2.77 -1.24 -4.46
C THR A 72 2.12 -0.72 -5.74
N SER A 73 1.79 0.56 -5.80
CA SER A 73 1.22 1.21 -6.98
C SER A 73 1.86 2.58 -7.22
N PRO A 74 2.00 3.04 -8.47
CA PRO A 74 2.23 4.46 -8.74
C PRO A 74 1.03 5.36 -8.38
N SER A 75 -0.14 4.78 -8.11
CA SER A 75 -1.36 5.52 -7.77
C SER A 75 -1.69 5.41 -6.30
N VAL A 76 -1.68 6.56 -5.63
CA VAL A 76 -2.19 6.65 -4.26
C VAL A 76 -3.69 6.34 -4.20
N ARG A 77 -4.47 6.66 -5.25
CA ARG A 77 -5.92 6.36 -5.31
C ARG A 77 -6.18 4.85 -5.37
N TYR A 78 -5.37 4.12 -6.13
CA TYR A 78 -5.44 2.65 -6.17
C TYR A 78 -5.07 2.04 -4.83
N SER A 79 -3.96 2.50 -4.24
CA SER A 79 -3.50 2.00 -2.94
C SER A 79 -4.48 2.33 -1.81
N ALA A 80 -5.28 3.38 -1.97
CA ALA A 80 -6.28 3.82 -1.00
C ALA A 80 -7.62 3.06 -1.05
N LEU A 81 -7.82 2.14 -2.01
CA LEU A 81 -9.07 1.41 -2.13
C LEU A 81 -9.38 0.63 -0.83
N ASP A 82 -10.68 0.47 -0.52
CA ASP A 82 -11.19 -0.08 0.73
C ASP A 82 -10.67 -1.48 1.02
N ILE A 83 -10.45 -2.27 -0.03
CA ILE A 83 -9.92 -3.63 0.08
C ILE A 83 -8.48 -3.69 0.61
N TYR A 84 -7.71 -2.60 0.46
CA TYR A 84 -6.31 -2.53 0.87
C TYR A 84 -6.15 -1.78 2.21
N THR A 85 -6.94 -0.73 2.41
CA THR A 85 -6.78 0.15 3.57
C THR A 85 -7.77 -0.11 4.68
N SER A 86 -9.00 -0.57 4.38
CA SER A 86 -10.15 -0.65 5.31
C SER A 86 -10.22 0.54 6.28
N PRO A 87 -10.96 1.60 5.94
CA PRO A 87 -11.05 2.79 6.79
C PRO A 87 -11.42 2.46 8.23
N GLU A 88 -10.77 3.09 9.18
CA GLU A 88 -11.00 2.89 10.62
C GLU A 88 -11.66 4.14 11.22
N PRO A 89 -12.60 3.99 12.18
CA PRO A 89 -13.14 5.13 12.91
C PRO A 89 -12.07 5.85 13.76
N PHE A 90 -12.03 7.16 13.68
CA PHE A 90 -11.17 8.03 14.50
C PHE A 90 -11.84 9.38 14.71
N GLU A 91 -12.16 9.73 15.96
CA GLU A 91 -12.75 11.02 16.36
C GLU A 91 -13.97 11.45 15.51
N GLY A 92 -14.89 10.51 15.24
CA GLY A 92 -16.11 10.77 14.45
C GLY A 92 -15.89 10.83 12.94
N ARG A 93 -14.69 10.49 12.46
CA ARG A 93 -14.30 10.45 11.04
C ARG A 93 -13.80 9.06 10.68
N LEU A 94 -13.72 8.75 9.40
CA LEU A 94 -13.02 7.58 8.89
C LEU A 94 -11.60 7.98 8.48
N VAL A 95 -10.60 7.24 8.95
CA VAL A 95 -9.21 7.44 8.56
C VAL A 95 -8.74 6.33 7.63
N ARG A 96 -8.08 6.71 6.53
CA ARG A 96 -7.35 5.81 5.64
C ARG A 96 -5.87 6.04 5.73
N VAL A 97 -5.12 4.95 5.81
CA VAL A 97 -3.66 4.94 5.89
C VAL A 97 -3.08 4.41 4.59
N VAL A 98 -2.13 5.15 3.99
CA VAL A 98 -1.30 4.66 2.88
C VAL A 98 0.15 5.01 3.16
N LEU A 99 1.06 4.06 2.94
CA LEU A 99 2.48 4.31 2.99
C LEU A 99 2.97 4.83 1.64
N GLN A 100 3.64 5.99 1.64
CA GLN A 100 4.43 6.44 0.50
C GLN A 100 5.81 5.81 0.59
N CYS A 101 6.23 5.22 -0.51
CA CYS A 101 7.44 4.42 -0.61
C CYS A 101 8.35 4.92 -1.73
N ARG A 102 9.64 4.60 -1.61
CA ARG A 102 10.56 4.50 -2.74
C ARG A 102 10.70 3.04 -3.13
N GLN A 103 10.57 2.75 -4.41
CA GLN A 103 10.68 1.39 -4.94
C GLN A 103 11.78 1.32 -6.00
N GLN A 104 12.69 0.38 -5.83
CA GLN A 104 13.80 0.14 -6.74
C GLN A 104 13.28 -0.28 -8.12
N PRO A 105 13.73 0.34 -9.23
CA PRO A 105 13.39 -0.10 -10.57
C PRO A 105 13.78 -1.56 -10.84
N GLY A 106 13.14 -2.17 -11.83
CA GLY A 106 13.26 -3.62 -12.11
C GLY A 106 12.23 -4.49 -11.40
N TYR A 107 11.13 -3.88 -10.93
CA TYR A 107 9.90 -4.58 -10.54
C TYR A 107 9.07 -4.97 -11.77
N SER A 108 8.13 -5.88 -11.58
CA SER A 108 7.12 -6.23 -12.58
C SER A 108 5.95 -5.24 -12.51
N VAL A 109 5.29 -5.02 -13.65
CA VAL A 109 4.10 -4.16 -13.78
C VAL A 109 2.89 -5.01 -14.13
N GLY A 110 1.76 -4.70 -13.52
CA GLY A 110 0.50 -5.43 -13.74
C GLY A 110 -0.72 -4.52 -13.77
N GLY A 111 -1.83 -5.10 -14.24
CA GLY A 111 -3.13 -4.47 -14.21
C GLY A 111 -3.80 -4.56 -12.84
N GLU A 112 -4.93 -3.88 -12.69
CA GLU A 112 -5.75 -3.97 -11.49
C GLU A 112 -6.29 -5.39 -11.28
N THR A 113 -6.26 -5.86 -10.03
CA THR A 113 -6.75 -7.20 -9.65
C THR A 113 -8.03 -7.15 -8.81
N VAL A 114 -8.62 -5.97 -8.70
CA VAL A 114 -9.74 -5.66 -7.80
C VAL A 114 -11.09 -5.79 -8.51
N GLY A 115 -11.10 -6.14 -9.79
CA GLY A 115 -12.29 -6.19 -10.63
C GLY A 115 -12.93 -4.82 -10.80
N TRP A 116 -12.13 -3.76 -10.85
CA TRP A 116 -12.60 -2.41 -11.10
C TRP A 116 -13.21 -2.28 -12.48
N GLU A 117 -12.52 -2.75 -13.52
CA GLU A 117 -12.99 -2.61 -14.91
C GLU A 117 -14.35 -3.29 -15.10
N ARG A 118 -14.52 -4.48 -14.51
CA ARG A 118 -15.80 -5.20 -14.50
C ARG A 118 -16.94 -4.42 -13.84
N ARG A 119 -16.64 -3.68 -12.77
CA ARG A 119 -17.64 -2.90 -12.00
C ARG A 119 -17.86 -1.49 -12.55
N ASN A 120 -16.87 -0.95 -13.25
CA ASN A 120 -16.83 0.42 -13.75
C ASN A 120 -16.24 0.46 -15.17
N PRO A 121 -16.93 -0.10 -16.17
CA PRO A 121 -16.38 -0.23 -17.52
C PRO A 121 -15.93 1.12 -18.10
N GLY A 122 -14.73 1.16 -18.66
CA GLY A 122 -14.14 2.35 -19.27
C GLY A 122 -13.66 3.43 -18.29
N LYS A 123 -13.86 3.25 -16.97
CA LYS A 123 -13.42 4.23 -15.96
C LYS A 123 -12.03 3.88 -15.43
N ARG A 124 -11.16 4.87 -15.33
CA ARG A 124 -9.85 4.72 -14.68
C ARG A 124 -9.93 4.95 -13.19
N ILE A 125 -9.19 4.16 -12.41
CA ILE A 125 -9.03 4.37 -10.96
C ILE A 125 -8.18 5.63 -10.71
N SER A 126 -7.13 5.78 -11.51
CA SER A 126 -6.20 6.90 -11.47
C SER A 126 -6.36 7.77 -12.72
N PRO A 127 -6.39 9.11 -12.59
CA PRO A 127 -6.45 9.98 -13.76
C PRO A 127 -5.17 9.90 -14.61
N HIS A 128 -4.03 9.57 -13.98
CA HIS A 128 -2.72 9.61 -14.63
C HIS A 128 -2.17 8.23 -15.01
N ILE A 129 -2.69 7.15 -14.42
CA ILE A 129 -2.18 5.79 -14.62
C ILE A 129 -3.31 4.90 -15.13
N GLY A 130 -3.09 4.24 -16.27
CA GLY A 130 -4.06 3.29 -16.82
C GLY A 130 -4.22 2.05 -15.93
N ASN A 131 -5.44 1.49 -15.89
CA ASN A 131 -5.76 0.32 -15.06
C ASN A 131 -4.86 -0.90 -15.36
N ALA A 132 -4.32 -1.03 -16.58
CA ALA A 132 -3.42 -2.11 -16.98
C ALA A 132 -1.97 -1.99 -16.46
N LEU A 133 -1.59 -0.83 -15.88
CA LEU A 133 -0.23 -0.52 -15.43
C LEU A 133 -0.19 -0.06 -13.96
N ILE A 134 -1.27 -0.33 -13.21
CA ILE A 134 -1.51 0.29 -11.90
C ILE A 134 -0.89 -0.50 -10.74
N GLU A 135 -0.45 -1.73 -10.94
CA GLU A 135 0.25 -2.53 -9.95
C GLU A 135 1.75 -2.63 -10.25
N ARG A 136 2.56 -2.60 -9.19
CA ARG A 136 4.00 -2.88 -9.21
C ARG A 136 4.32 -3.93 -8.18
N PHE A 137 5.01 -4.99 -8.56
CA PHE A 137 5.31 -6.08 -7.64
C PHE A 137 6.73 -6.63 -7.80
N THR A 138 7.32 -7.09 -6.70
CA THR A 138 8.70 -7.59 -6.65
C THR A 138 8.87 -8.66 -5.57
N ARG A 139 9.76 -9.64 -5.82
CA ARG A 139 10.23 -10.60 -4.80
C ARG A 139 11.52 -10.16 -4.11
N LYS A 140 12.13 -9.07 -4.58
CA LYS A 140 13.36 -8.54 -4.01
C LYS A 140 13.04 -7.92 -2.65
N ARG A 141 13.52 -8.56 -1.57
CA ARG A 141 13.52 -7.98 -0.23
C ARG A 141 14.19 -6.63 -0.25
N SER A 142 13.76 -5.73 0.63
CA SER A 142 14.38 -4.42 0.80
C SER A 142 14.31 -3.47 -0.42
N ALA A 143 13.66 -3.87 -1.51
CA ALA A 143 13.46 -3.07 -2.73
C ALA A 143 12.30 -2.07 -2.65
N VAL A 144 11.62 -2.02 -1.49
CA VAL A 144 10.60 -1.02 -1.16
C VAL A 144 10.96 -0.43 0.20
N ILE A 145 11.06 0.89 0.28
CA ILE A 145 11.35 1.63 1.52
C ILE A 145 10.21 2.62 1.75
N PRO A 146 9.33 2.37 2.75
CA PRO A 146 8.40 3.38 3.24
C PRO A 146 9.17 4.57 3.82
N TYR A 147 8.75 5.79 3.48
CA TYR A 147 9.37 7.01 4.01
C TYR A 147 8.35 8.05 4.48
N ARG A 148 7.06 7.82 4.27
CA ARG A 148 6.00 8.72 4.75
C ARG A 148 4.70 7.96 4.94
N ILE A 149 3.98 8.27 6.02
CA ILE A 149 2.59 7.84 6.24
C ILE A 149 1.69 8.94 5.67
N LEU A 150 0.73 8.57 4.84
CA LEU A 150 -0.28 9.47 4.31
C LEU A 150 -1.63 9.15 4.94
N LEU A 151 -2.31 10.18 5.45
CA LEU A 151 -3.66 10.06 6.00
C LEU A 151 -4.67 10.80 5.12
N LYS A 152 -5.82 10.16 4.95
CA LYS A 152 -7.04 10.79 4.44
C LYS A 152 -8.09 10.65 5.51
N LEU A 153 -8.68 11.77 5.91
CA LEU A 153 -9.81 11.79 6.82
C LEU A 153 -11.07 12.02 5.97
N GLU A 154 -12.08 11.20 6.19
CA GLU A 154 -13.36 11.27 5.50
C GLU A 154 -14.45 11.41 6.56
N ASP A 155 -15.40 12.30 6.33
CA ASP A 155 -16.50 12.45 7.28
C ASP A 155 -17.39 11.22 7.21
N VAL A 156 -17.84 10.74 8.39
CA VAL A 156 -18.89 9.73 8.43
C VAL A 156 -20.15 10.43 7.95
N VAL A 157 -20.56 10.17 6.72
CA VAL A 157 -21.88 10.62 6.26
C VAL A 157 -22.88 9.91 7.16
N ALA A 158 -23.49 10.65 8.09
CA ALA A 158 -24.66 10.16 8.80
C ALA A 158 -25.66 9.76 7.72
N ASP A 159 -26.06 8.48 7.69
CA ASP A 159 -27.17 8.06 6.85
C ASP A 159 -28.35 8.97 7.20
N VAL A 160 -28.65 9.91 6.29
CA VAL A 160 -29.96 10.54 6.27
C VAL A 160 -30.90 9.39 5.94
N GLU A 161 -31.66 8.97 6.95
CA GLU A 161 -32.74 8.01 6.85
C GLU A 161 -33.45 8.21 5.51
N ARG A 162 -33.35 7.21 4.62
CA ARG A 162 -34.20 7.18 3.45
C ARG A 162 -35.61 6.84 3.94
N PRO A 163 -36.62 7.67 3.65
CA PRO A 163 -38.01 7.37 3.97
C PRO A 163 -38.50 6.10 3.26
#